data_AF-A0AAD8R524-F1
#
_entry.id   AF-A0AAD8R524-F1
#
_cell.length_a   1.000
_cell.length_b   1.000
_cell.length_c   1.000
_cell.angle_alpha   90.00
_cell.angle_beta   90.00
_cell.angle_gamma   90.00
#
_symmetry.space_group_name_H-M   'P 1'
#
loop_
_entity.id
_entity.type
_entity.pdbx_description
1 polymer ?
#
loop_
_entity_poly.entity_id
_entity_poly.type
_entity_poly.pdbx_seq_one_letter_code
_entity_poly.pdbx_strand_id
1 'polypeptide(L)'
;MGCFSCFDSRSDDERRYPKHGVPVRHGRRFRLQRLALAPAEPEPPPPQEPPEGHPVLLQRCERFPGLGLRVRLRRPPPEEELERQARGVTEEQIVEYMSKKAQKKAEKVAKKMKGNAVSGYSNDSNPFGDPNLTENFVWRKKIERAVTEGQTVDISVKTEKKKMRDRMAEIEKVKKRREERAIEKAQHEEEMALLARERARAEFQDWEKKEEEFHFDQSKFRSEIRLREQNLLMFS
;
A
#
# COMPACT_ATOMS: atom_id res chain seq x y z
N MET A 1 13.05 49.62 -28.14
CA MET A 1 12.46 48.93 -29.31
C MET A 1 12.80 47.46 -29.14
N GLY A 2 11.89 46.61 -28.68
CA GLY A 2 10.55 46.45 -29.22
C GLY A 2 10.64 45.42 -30.34
N CYS A 3 10.11 44.23 -30.05
CA CYS A 3 9.32 43.35 -30.92
C CYS A 3 9.64 41.88 -30.58
N PHE A 4 8.82 41.27 -29.73
CA PHE A 4 7.50 40.69 -30.02
C PHE A 4 7.63 39.24 -30.49
N SER A 5 7.12 38.35 -29.62
CA SER A 5 6.35 37.15 -29.94
C SER A 5 6.90 36.22 -31.02
N CYS A 6 7.24 35.01 -30.62
CA CYS A 6 6.61 33.81 -31.17
C CYS A 6 6.52 32.74 -30.10
N PHE A 7 5.34 32.69 -29.49
CA PHE A 7 4.75 31.52 -28.85
C PHE A 7 4.60 30.47 -29.95
N ASP A 8 5.57 29.57 -30.10
CA ASP A 8 5.43 28.46 -31.03
C ASP A 8 4.60 27.37 -30.34
N SER A 9 3.29 27.50 -30.54
CA SER A 9 2.30 26.46 -30.41
C SER A 9 2.76 25.21 -31.17
N ARG A 10 3.48 24.32 -30.49
CA ARG A 10 3.54 22.93 -30.94
C ARG A 10 2.16 22.32 -30.73
N SER A 11 1.38 22.38 -31.79
CA SER A 11 0.26 21.49 -32.07
C SER A 11 0.67 20.07 -31.72
N ASP A 12 0.13 19.54 -30.62
CA ASP A 12 0.04 18.11 -30.39
C ASP A 12 -0.97 17.53 -31.38
N ASP A 13 -0.50 17.32 -32.61
CA ASP A 13 -1.25 16.69 -33.68
C ASP A 13 -1.01 15.17 -33.66
N GLU A 14 -2.13 14.45 -33.60
CA GLU A 14 -2.36 13.02 -33.75
C GLU A 14 -1.31 12.02 -33.25
N ARG A 15 -1.42 11.63 -31.98
CA ARG A 15 -1.18 10.24 -31.60
C ARG A 15 -2.51 9.47 -31.59
N ARG A 16 -2.86 8.92 -32.75
CA ARG A 16 -3.91 7.90 -32.94
C ARG A 16 -3.75 6.79 -31.91
N TYR A 17 -4.66 6.75 -30.93
CA TYR A 17 -4.91 5.54 -30.15
C TYR A 17 -6.12 4.80 -30.73
N PRO A 18 -6.02 3.50 -31.03
CA PRO A 18 -7.16 2.73 -31.47
C PRO A 18 -8.20 2.63 -30.33
N LYS A 19 -9.42 3.09 -30.61
CA LYS A 19 -10.61 2.86 -29.78
C LYS A 19 -10.95 1.37 -29.83
N HIS A 20 -10.53 0.60 -28.84
CA HIS A 20 -10.99 -0.78 -28.70
C HIS A 20 -12.49 -0.79 -28.37
N GLY A 21 -13.25 -1.43 -29.26
CA GLY A 21 -14.70 -1.46 -29.26
C GLY A 21 -15.32 -2.21 -28.08
N VAL A 22 -16.57 -1.83 -27.82
CA VAL A 22 -17.47 -2.47 -26.85
C VAL A 22 -17.69 -3.94 -27.28
N PRO A 23 -17.56 -4.94 -26.40
CA PRO A 23 -17.85 -6.32 -26.77
C PRO A 23 -19.37 -6.50 -26.94
N VAL A 24 -19.81 -6.69 -28.19
CA VAL A 24 -21.16 -7.17 -28.54
C VAL A 24 -21.27 -8.63 -28.11
N ARG A 25 -22.21 -8.91 -27.21
CA ARG A 25 -22.56 -10.29 -26.80
C ARG A 25 -23.13 -11.05 -27.99
N HIS A 26 -22.30 -11.85 -28.64
CA HIS A 26 -22.77 -12.84 -29.59
C HIS A 26 -23.42 -13.98 -28.81
N GLY A 27 -24.70 -14.25 -29.09
CA GLY A 27 -25.42 -15.39 -28.54
C GLY A 27 -24.65 -16.68 -28.79
N ARG A 28 -24.51 -17.50 -27.75
CA ARG A 28 -23.84 -18.80 -27.83
C ARG A 28 -24.62 -19.69 -28.80
N ARG A 29 -24.10 -19.89 -30.02
CA ARG A 29 -24.49 -21.05 -30.83
C ARG A 29 -23.98 -22.29 -30.10
N PHE A 30 -24.91 -23.09 -29.58
CA PHE A 30 -24.60 -24.41 -29.06
C PHE A 30 -24.08 -25.27 -30.22
N ARG A 31 -22.78 -25.54 -30.22
CA ARG A 31 -22.21 -26.59 -31.05
C ARG A 31 -22.65 -27.89 -30.40
N LEU A 32 -23.63 -28.58 -31.00
CA LEU A 32 -23.96 -29.95 -30.64
C LEU A 32 -22.71 -30.80 -30.91
N GLN A 33 -21.94 -31.04 -29.86
CA GLN A 33 -20.94 -32.09 -29.86
C GLN A 33 -21.72 -33.40 -29.76
N ARG A 34 -21.57 -34.25 -30.78
CA ARG A 34 -22.08 -35.61 -30.76
C ARG A 34 -21.34 -36.30 -29.61
N LEU A 35 -22.01 -36.49 -28.47
CA LEU A 35 -21.49 -37.30 -27.38
C LEU A 35 -21.21 -38.69 -27.96
N ALA A 36 -19.94 -39.08 -27.98
CA ALA A 36 -19.58 -40.46 -28.22
C ALA A 36 -20.25 -41.28 -27.12
N LEU A 37 -20.99 -42.33 -27.51
CA LEU A 37 -21.47 -43.33 -26.57
C LEU A 37 -20.27 -43.83 -25.77
N ALA A 38 -20.29 -43.61 -24.46
CA ALA A 38 -19.31 -44.21 -23.56
C ALA A 38 -19.41 -45.74 -23.70
N PRO A 39 -18.29 -46.47 -23.74
CA PRO A 39 -18.33 -47.93 -23.69
C PRO A 39 -19.05 -48.35 -22.40
N ALA A 40 -19.95 -49.33 -22.53
CA ALA A 40 -20.72 -49.87 -21.41
C ALA A 40 -19.78 -50.28 -20.27
N GLU A 41 -19.95 -49.65 -19.11
CA GLU A 41 -19.25 -50.09 -17.90
C GLU A 41 -19.73 -51.50 -17.52
N PRO A 42 -18.83 -52.39 -17.07
CA PRO A 42 -19.23 -53.72 -16.61
C PRO A 42 -20.11 -53.59 -15.36
N GLU A 43 -21.22 -54.33 -15.34
CA GLU A 43 -22.17 -54.37 -14.22
C GLU A 43 -21.47 -54.66 -12.88
N PRO A 44 -21.84 -53.97 -11.78
CA PRO A 44 -21.28 -54.22 -10.48
C PRO A 44 -21.64 -55.64 -9.97
N PRO A 45 -20.73 -56.34 -9.28
CA PRO A 45 -20.99 -57.68 -8.78
C PRO A 45 -22.12 -57.68 -7.73
N PRO A 46 -22.89 -58.78 -7.63
CA PRO A 46 -24.01 -58.86 -6.70
C PRO A 46 -23.57 -58.72 -5.23
N PRO A 47 -24.44 -58.21 -4.35
CA PRO A 47 -24.11 -57.98 -2.94
C PRO A 47 -23.69 -59.28 -2.26
N GLN A 48 -22.47 -59.29 -1.69
CA GLN A 48 -22.01 -60.40 -0.86
C GLN A 48 -22.80 -60.42 0.46
N GLU A 49 -23.25 -61.60 0.86
CA GLU A 49 -23.88 -61.78 2.18
C GLU A 49 -22.89 -61.44 3.31
N PRO A 50 -23.38 -60.80 4.38
CA PRO A 50 -22.53 -60.35 5.47
C PRO A 50 -21.88 -61.54 6.19
N PRO A 51 -20.61 -61.44 6.59
CA PRO A 51 -19.91 -62.53 7.28
C PRO A 51 -20.60 -62.86 8.59
N GLU A 52 -20.94 -64.14 8.78
CA GLU A 52 -21.45 -64.66 10.04
C GLU A 52 -20.42 -64.42 11.15
N GLY A 53 -20.86 -63.75 12.23
CA GLY A 53 -20.09 -63.70 13.47
C GLY A 53 -19.75 -62.34 14.05
N HIS A 54 -20.35 -61.23 13.61
CA HIS A 54 -20.35 -60.03 14.46
C HIS A 54 -21.33 -60.24 15.62
N PRO A 55 -20.89 -60.19 16.90
CA PRO A 55 -21.83 -60.27 18.01
C PRO A 55 -22.75 -59.06 17.92
N VAL A 56 -24.00 -59.31 17.53
CA VAL A 56 -25.10 -58.37 17.75
C VAL A 56 -25.11 -58.18 19.26
N LEU A 57 -24.61 -57.03 19.71
CA LEU A 57 -24.79 -56.57 21.08
C LEU A 57 -26.28 -56.34 21.27
N LEU A 58 -26.98 -57.42 21.61
CA LEU A 58 -28.33 -57.38 22.14
C LEU A 58 -28.26 -56.44 23.34
N GLN A 59 -28.82 -55.23 23.19
CA GLN A 59 -29.20 -54.42 24.33
C GLN A 59 -30.17 -55.27 25.13
N ARG A 60 -29.66 -55.89 26.19
CA ARG A 60 -30.43 -56.67 27.15
C ARG A 60 -31.43 -55.72 27.81
N CYS A 61 -32.61 -55.60 27.20
CA CYS A 61 -33.77 -54.96 27.80
C CYS A 61 -34.36 -55.96 28.79
N GLU A 62 -33.92 -55.90 30.04
CA GLU A 62 -34.68 -56.57 31.10
C GLU A 62 -35.98 -55.81 31.31
N ARG A 63 -37.09 -56.45 30.96
CA ARG A 63 -38.43 -55.93 31.22
C ARG A 63 -38.72 -56.19 32.70
N PHE A 64 -38.56 -55.18 33.54
CA PHE A 64 -39.05 -55.25 34.92
C PHE A 64 -40.59 -55.30 34.90
N PRO A 65 -41.23 -56.35 35.43
CA PRO A 65 -42.68 -56.42 35.50
C PRO A 65 -43.17 -55.51 36.62
N GLY A 66 -43.76 -54.35 36.26
CA GLY A 66 -44.48 -53.52 37.24
C GLY A 66 -44.73 -52.08 36.85
N LEU A 67 -43.87 -51.47 36.04
CA LEU A 67 -44.01 -50.06 35.65
C LEU A 67 -43.65 -49.94 34.17
N GLY A 68 -44.60 -49.57 33.32
CA GLY A 68 -44.49 -49.54 31.85
C GLY A 68 -43.50 -48.52 31.26
N LEU A 69 -42.43 -48.17 31.98
CA LEU A 69 -41.38 -47.26 31.54
C LEU A 69 -40.20 -48.07 30.99
N ARG A 70 -39.99 -48.00 29.67
CA ARG A 70 -38.71 -48.41 29.05
C ARG A 70 -37.65 -47.37 29.41
N VAL A 71 -36.93 -47.58 30.51
CA VAL A 71 -35.71 -46.82 30.77
C VAL A 71 -34.63 -47.39 29.85
N ARG A 72 -34.30 -46.66 28.77
CA ARG A 72 -33.05 -46.92 28.05
C ARG A 72 -31.92 -46.52 29.00
N LEU A 73 -31.33 -47.49 29.70
CA LEU A 73 -30.05 -47.30 30.36
C LEU A 73 -29.07 -46.87 29.27
N ARG A 74 -28.73 -45.58 29.23
CA ARG A 74 -27.62 -45.09 28.41
C ARG A 74 -26.42 -45.92 28.83
N ARG A 75 -25.82 -46.60 27.86
CA ARG A 75 -24.58 -47.35 28.07
C ARG A 75 -23.60 -46.38 28.75
N PRO A 76 -22.95 -46.76 29.87
CA PRO A 76 -21.96 -45.91 30.48
C PRO A 76 -20.92 -45.55 29.40
N PRO A 77 -20.49 -44.28 29.32
CA PRO A 77 -19.46 -43.88 28.37
C PRO A 77 -18.27 -44.83 28.52
N PRO A 78 -17.60 -45.23 27.43
CA PRO A 78 -16.38 -46.02 27.51
C PRO A 78 -15.42 -45.38 28.52
N GLU A 79 -14.73 -46.18 29.33
CA GLU A 79 -13.85 -45.67 30.40
C GLU A 79 -12.80 -44.68 29.86
N GLU A 80 -12.34 -44.84 28.62
CA GLU A 80 -11.50 -43.87 27.90
C GLU A 80 -12.11 -42.46 27.79
N GLU A 81 -13.42 -42.34 27.63
CA GLU A 81 -14.11 -41.06 27.47
C GLU A 81 -14.25 -40.33 28.81
N LEU A 82 -14.47 -41.08 29.90
CA LEU A 82 -14.43 -40.56 31.27
C LEU A 82 -13.01 -40.16 31.67
N GLU A 83 -11.99 -40.94 31.33
CA GLU A 83 -10.59 -40.58 31.57
C GLU A 83 -10.17 -39.33 30.79
N ARG A 84 -10.57 -39.20 29.52
CA ARG A 84 -10.33 -37.98 28.73
C ARG A 84 -11.02 -36.76 29.33
N GLN A 85 -12.22 -36.92 29.90
CA GLN A 85 -12.92 -35.85 30.62
C GLN A 85 -12.31 -35.55 31.99
N ALA A 86 -11.75 -36.56 32.67
CA ALA A 86 -11.13 -36.45 33.98
C ALA A 86 -9.70 -35.86 33.93
N ARG A 87 -8.98 -36.00 32.81
CA ARG A 87 -7.63 -35.44 32.62
C ARG A 87 -7.55 -33.91 32.71
N GLY A 88 -8.69 -33.21 32.78
CA GLY A 88 -8.75 -31.76 32.93
C GLY A 88 -8.23 -31.00 31.71
N VAL A 89 -8.57 -29.72 31.61
CA VAL A 89 -7.96 -28.85 30.60
C VAL A 89 -6.53 -28.56 31.05
N THR A 90 -5.54 -28.98 30.26
CA THR A 90 -4.14 -28.69 30.59
C THR A 90 -3.85 -27.20 30.43
N GLU A 91 -2.88 -26.69 31.18
CA GLU A 91 -2.49 -25.27 31.09
C GLU A 91 -2.07 -24.88 29.66
N GLU A 92 -1.41 -25.79 28.95
CA GLU A 92 -1.06 -25.65 27.54
C GLU A 92 -2.29 -25.48 26.63
N GLN A 93 -3.36 -26.25 26.87
CA GLN A 93 -4.63 -26.14 26.14
C GLN A 93 -5.33 -24.81 26.41
N ILE A 94 -5.21 -24.25 27.62
CA ILE A 94 -5.76 -22.93 27.98
C ILE A 94 -5.03 -21.84 27.19
N VAL A 95 -3.69 -21.89 27.16
CA VAL A 95 -2.86 -20.92 26.44
C VAL A 95 -3.11 -20.98 24.93
N GLU A 96 -3.21 -22.18 24.35
CA GLU A 96 -3.53 -22.36 22.93
C GLU A 96 -4.93 -21.83 22.59
N TYR A 97 -5.92 -22.11 23.44
CA TYR A 97 -7.26 -21.58 23.26
C TYR A 97 -7.28 -20.05 23.30
N MET A 98 -6.58 -19.45 24.27
CA MET A 98 -6.50 -18.00 24.44
C MET A 98 -5.75 -17.34 23.27
N SER A 99 -4.68 -17.95 22.76
CA SER A 99 -3.94 -17.44 21.60
C SER A 99 -4.79 -17.48 20.34
N LYS A 100 -5.48 -18.59 20.07
CA LYS A 100 -6.39 -18.75 18.92
C LYS A 100 -7.57 -17.78 19.00
N LYS A 101 -8.08 -17.51 20.20
CA LYS A 101 -9.13 -16.51 20.44
C LYS A 101 -8.63 -15.09 20.20
N ALA A 102 -7.43 -14.75 20.65
CA ALA A 102 -6.80 -13.46 20.42
C ALA A 102 -6.50 -13.23 18.92
N GLN A 103 -6.00 -14.25 18.21
CA GLN A 103 -5.78 -14.19 16.76
C GLN A 103 -7.08 -13.92 15.99
N LYS A 104 -8.16 -14.68 16.29
CA LYS A 104 -9.46 -14.46 15.66
C LYS A 104 -10.01 -13.06 15.92
N LYS A 105 -9.78 -12.49 17.12
CA LYS A 105 -10.14 -11.10 17.43
C LYS A 105 -9.32 -10.12 16.57
N ALA A 106 -8.01 -10.33 16.47
CA ALA A 106 -7.13 -9.51 15.66
C ALA A 106 -7.50 -9.50 14.18
N GLU A 107 -7.78 -10.67 13.60
CA GLU A 107 -8.24 -10.81 12.23
C GLU A 107 -9.57 -10.09 11.99
N LYS A 108 -10.51 -10.17 12.95
CA LYS A 108 -11.79 -9.44 12.86
C LYS A 108 -11.57 -7.93 12.87
N VAL A 109 -10.65 -7.44 13.70
CA VAL A 109 -10.30 -6.01 13.73
C VAL A 109 -9.62 -5.60 12.43
N ALA A 110 -8.65 -6.36 11.95
CA ALA A 110 -7.96 -6.12 10.68
C ALA A 110 -8.94 -6.07 9.50
N LYS A 111 -9.88 -7.01 9.42
CA LYS A 111 -10.94 -7.00 8.39
C LYS A 111 -11.87 -5.79 8.50
N LYS A 112 -12.19 -5.33 9.71
CA LYS A 112 -13.00 -4.11 9.91
C LYS A 112 -12.24 -2.83 9.58
N MET A 113 -10.93 -2.84 9.70
CA MET A 113 -10.05 -1.73 9.36
C MET A 113 -9.62 -1.71 7.89
N LYS A 114 -10.00 -2.74 7.12
CA LYS A 114 -9.79 -2.81 5.66
C LYS A 114 -10.62 -1.71 5.00
N GLY A 115 -9.98 -0.58 4.76
CA GLY A 115 -10.68 0.60 4.25
C GLY A 115 -9.95 1.90 4.55
N ASN A 116 -8.79 2.09 3.93
CA ASN A 116 -8.38 3.38 3.41
C ASN A 116 -7.16 3.15 2.49
N ALA A 117 -7.18 3.71 1.28
CA ALA A 117 -6.02 3.67 0.40
C ALA A 117 -4.82 4.30 1.14
N VAL A 118 -3.77 3.51 1.34
CA VAL A 118 -2.56 3.99 2.01
C VAL A 118 -1.80 4.83 1.01
N SER A 119 -1.62 6.12 1.33
CA SER A 119 -0.65 6.98 0.64
C SER A 119 -0.86 7.14 -0.88
N GLY A 120 -2.10 7.03 -1.38
CA GLY A 120 -2.44 7.26 -2.79
C GLY A 120 -2.39 6.02 -3.69
N TYR A 121 -2.07 4.85 -3.14
CA TYR A 121 -2.11 3.59 -3.87
C TYR A 121 -3.39 2.82 -3.55
N SER A 122 -4.06 2.34 -4.61
CA SER A 122 -5.16 1.38 -4.51
C SER A 122 -4.64 -0.03 -4.80
N ASN A 123 -5.44 -1.06 -4.47
CA ASN A 123 -5.13 -2.44 -4.85
C ASN A 123 -4.98 -2.59 -6.38
N ASP A 124 -5.74 -1.82 -7.16
CA ASP A 124 -5.71 -1.86 -8.64
C ASP A 124 -4.64 -0.96 -9.26
N SER A 125 -4.13 0.02 -8.51
CA SER A 125 -3.11 0.99 -8.93
C SER A 125 -1.82 0.84 -8.14
N ASN A 126 -1.42 -0.41 -7.89
CA ASN A 126 -0.21 -0.73 -7.16
C ASN A 126 0.97 -0.98 -8.12
N PRO A 127 2.04 -0.15 -8.10
CA PRO A 127 3.21 -0.33 -8.98
C PRO A 127 3.99 -1.63 -8.73
N PHE A 128 3.78 -2.30 -7.59
CA PHE A 128 4.44 -3.56 -7.24
C PHE A 128 3.55 -4.80 -7.48
N GLY A 129 2.32 -4.61 -7.98
CA GLY A 129 1.43 -5.72 -8.35
C GLY A 129 0.89 -6.54 -7.17
N ASP A 130 0.93 -6.04 -5.94
CA ASP A 130 0.32 -6.72 -4.79
C ASP A 130 -1.20 -6.46 -4.73
N PRO A 131 -2.05 -7.50 -4.75
CA PRO A 131 -3.51 -7.38 -4.73
C PRO A 131 -4.11 -7.04 -3.35
N ASN A 132 -3.34 -7.15 -2.26
CA ASN A 132 -3.87 -7.06 -0.88
C ASN A 132 -3.38 -5.82 -0.11
N LEU A 133 -2.96 -4.77 -0.82
CA LEU A 133 -2.35 -3.56 -0.23
C LEU A 133 -3.21 -2.88 0.86
N THR A 134 -4.54 -2.94 0.73
CA THR A 134 -5.50 -2.36 1.67
C THR A 134 -5.79 -3.22 2.90
N GLU A 135 -5.25 -4.44 2.99
CA GLU A 135 -5.46 -5.34 4.11
C GLU A 135 -4.46 -5.10 5.25
N ASN A 136 -4.95 -5.07 6.49
CA ASN A 136 -4.09 -4.95 7.67
C ASN A 136 -3.47 -6.31 8.04
N PHE A 137 -2.14 -6.34 8.13
CA PHE A 137 -1.40 -7.53 8.52
C PHE A 137 -1.58 -7.89 10.01
N VAL A 138 -1.79 -9.17 10.30
CA VAL A 138 -1.86 -9.72 11.66
C VAL A 138 -0.69 -10.65 11.93
N TRP A 139 0.16 -10.27 12.88
CA TRP A 139 1.30 -11.09 13.28
C TRP A 139 0.88 -12.19 14.27
N ARG A 140 0.39 -13.31 13.75
CA ARG A 140 -0.09 -14.48 14.53
C ARG A 140 0.87 -14.94 15.62
N LYS A 141 2.14 -15.14 15.25
CA LYS A 141 3.21 -15.60 16.15
C LYS A 141 3.51 -14.61 17.29
N LYS A 142 3.35 -13.31 17.05
CA LYS A 142 3.50 -12.28 18.09
C LYS A 142 2.37 -12.33 19.09
N ILE A 143 1.15 -12.62 18.65
CA ILE A 143 -0.01 -12.79 19.52
C ILE A 143 0.13 -14.06 20.37
N GLU A 144 0.57 -15.16 19.77
CA GLU A 144 0.87 -16.41 20.50
C GLU A 144 1.89 -16.16 21.61
N ARG A 145 3.00 -15.52 21.27
CA ARG A 145 4.05 -15.17 22.23
C ARG A 145 3.53 -14.26 23.36
N ALA A 146 2.76 -13.23 23.03
CA ALA A 146 2.21 -12.33 24.04
C ALA A 146 1.24 -13.06 24.99
N VAL A 147 0.46 -14.03 24.49
CA VAL A 147 -0.44 -14.84 25.33
C VAL A 147 0.33 -15.82 26.21
N THR A 148 1.40 -16.45 25.70
CA THR A 148 2.28 -17.31 26.54
C THR A 148 2.99 -16.52 27.62
N GLU A 149 3.33 -15.26 27.36
CA GLU A 149 3.95 -14.34 28.33
C GLU A 149 2.93 -13.72 29.30
N GLY A 150 1.63 -14.04 29.19
CA GLY A 150 0.57 -13.51 30.03
C GLY A 150 0.20 -12.04 29.75
N GLN A 151 0.70 -11.46 28.65
CA GLN A 151 0.36 -10.08 28.27
C GLN A 151 -1.04 -10.01 27.67
N THR A 152 -1.87 -9.11 28.20
CA THR A 152 -3.20 -8.84 27.67
C THR A 152 -3.09 -7.95 26.42
N VAL A 153 -3.18 -8.56 25.24
CA VAL A 153 -3.17 -7.81 23.99
C VAL A 153 -4.53 -7.12 23.80
N ASP A 154 -4.61 -5.81 24.04
CA ASP A 154 -5.82 -5.02 23.80
C ASP A 154 -5.98 -4.72 22.29
N ILE A 155 -6.47 -5.74 21.57
CA ILE A 155 -6.72 -5.71 20.12
C ILE A 155 -8.15 -5.22 19.88
N SER A 156 -8.41 -3.97 20.26
CA SER A 156 -9.68 -3.28 20.03
C SER A 156 -9.61 -2.42 18.77
N VAL A 157 -10.74 -2.26 18.09
CA VAL A 157 -10.85 -1.34 16.94
C VAL A 157 -10.48 0.09 17.36
N LYS A 158 -10.84 0.50 18.59
CA LYS A 158 -10.56 1.85 19.10
C LYS A 158 -9.05 2.08 19.29
N THR A 159 -8.34 1.11 19.87
CA THR A 159 -6.90 1.21 20.12
C THR A 159 -6.13 1.22 18.81
N GLU A 160 -6.51 0.38 17.84
CA GLU A 160 -5.85 0.38 16.52
C GLU A 160 -6.15 1.66 15.71
N LYS A 161 -7.38 2.20 15.80
CA LYS A 161 -7.71 3.52 15.19
C LYS A 161 -6.87 4.64 15.78
N LYS A 162 -6.63 4.61 17.09
CA LYS A 162 -5.76 5.58 17.76
C LYS A 162 -4.33 5.49 17.23
N LYS A 163 -3.75 4.29 17.19
CA LYS A 163 -2.41 4.07 16.61
C LYS A 163 -2.30 4.54 15.17
N MET A 164 -3.33 4.29 14.35
CA MET A 164 -3.36 4.78 12.97
C MET A 164 -3.30 6.31 12.90
N ARG A 165 -4.10 7.01 13.73
CA ARG A 165 -4.05 8.48 13.81
C ARG A 165 -2.70 8.99 14.28
N ASP A 166 -2.11 8.35 15.29
CA ASP A 166 -0.79 8.74 15.81
C ASP A 166 0.29 8.59 14.74
N ARG A 167 0.28 7.48 13.97
CA ARG A 167 1.18 7.27 12.83
C ARG A 167 0.98 8.33 11.74
N MET A 168 -0.27 8.67 11.40
CA MET A 168 -0.57 9.72 10.41
C MET A 168 -0.06 11.09 10.85
N ALA A 169 -0.26 11.45 12.12
CA ALA A 169 0.23 12.70 12.69
C ALA A 169 1.77 12.77 12.69
N GLU A 170 2.47 11.66 12.92
CA GLU A 170 3.93 11.58 12.80
C GLU A 170 4.40 11.80 11.36
N ILE A 171 3.73 11.19 10.39
CA ILE A 171 4.00 11.39 8.96
C ILE A 171 3.82 12.87 8.59
N GLU A 172 2.74 13.51 9.03
CA GLU A 172 2.48 14.94 8.81
C GLU A 172 3.58 15.83 9.39
N LYS A 173 4.04 15.56 10.62
CA LYS A 173 5.18 16.28 11.22
C LYS A 173 6.47 16.12 10.40
N VAL A 174 6.72 14.93 9.86
CA VAL A 174 7.90 14.69 9.00
C VAL A 174 7.77 15.45 7.68
N LYS A 175 6.58 15.45 7.06
CA LYS A 175 6.31 16.23 5.84
C LYS A 175 6.52 17.72 6.07
N LYS A 176 5.93 18.27 7.13
CA LYS A 176 6.10 19.68 7.49
C LYS A 176 7.57 20.08 7.64
N ARG A 177 8.38 19.26 8.33
CA ARG A 177 9.83 19.50 8.46
C ARG A 177 10.60 19.43 7.14
N ARG A 178 10.08 18.73 6.12
CA ARG A 178 10.69 18.69 4.77
C ARG A 178 10.29 19.92 3.98
N GLU A 179 9.03 20.31 4.06
CA GLU A 179 8.50 21.51 3.42
C GLU A 179 9.15 22.77 3.98
N GLU A 180 9.28 22.90 5.31
CA GLU A 180 9.97 24.02 5.96
C GLU A 180 11.42 24.15 5.48
N ARG A 181 12.17 23.05 5.41
CA ARG A 181 13.55 23.06 4.88
C ARG A 181 13.62 23.41 3.39
N ALA A 182 12.63 23.00 2.60
CA ALA A 182 12.57 23.34 1.19
C ALA A 182 12.26 24.83 0.99
N ILE A 183 11.35 25.38 1.79
CA ILE A 183 10.99 26.80 1.79
C ILE A 183 12.17 27.65 2.23
N GLU A 184 12.80 27.31 3.36
CA GLU A 184 13.98 28.03 3.88
C GLU A 184 15.12 28.03 2.86
N LYS A 185 15.39 26.88 2.22
CA LYS A 185 16.40 26.78 1.17
C LYS A 185 16.05 27.65 -0.05
N ALA A 186 14.79 27.64 -0.48
CA ALA A 186 14.35 28.45 -1.61
C ALA A 186 14.44 29.96 -1.31
N GLN A 187 14.04 30.38 -0.11
CA GLN A 187 14.16 31.77 0.35
C GLN A 187 15.64 32.21 0.41
N HIS A 188 16.50 31.38 0.99
CA HIS A 188 17.92 31.67 1.06
C HIS A 188 18.57 31.75 -0.33
N GLU A 189 18.20 30.85 -1.25
CA GLU A 189 18.66 30.90 -2.64
C GLU A 189 18.17 32.16 -3.37
N GLU A 190 16.93 32.58 -3.14
CA GLU A 190 16.38 33.83 -3.69
C GLU A 190 17.10 35.07 -3.16
N GLU A 191 17.33 35.16 -1.84
CA GLU A 191 18.10 36.25 -1.21
C GLU A 191 19.52 36.33 -1.77
N MET A 192 20.20 35.18 -1.88
CA MET A 192 21.55 35.12 -2.46
C MET A 192 21.56 35.49 -3.94
N ALA A 193 20.54 35.11 -4.71
CA ALA A 193 20.40 35.49 -6.11
C ALA A 193 20.14 36.98 -6.29
N LEU A 194 19.35 37.61 -5.41
CA LEU A 194 19.15 39.06 -5.40
C LEU A 194 20.45 39.80 -5.10
N LEU A 195 21.18 39.40 -4.05
CA LEU A 195 22.48 39.98 -3.73
C LEU A 195 23.50 39.81 -4.86
N ALA A 196 23.52 38.66 -5.54
CA ALA A 196 24.36 38.45 -6.70
C ALA A 196 24.00 39.38 -7.86
N ARG A 197 22.71 39.59 -8.12
CA ARG A 197 22.24 40.54 -9.14
C ARG A 197 22.60 41.98 -8.80
N GLU A 198 22.49 42.36 -7.53
CA GLU A 198 22.88 43.69 -7.06
C GLU A 198 24.38 43.93 -7.20
N ARG A 199 25.22 42.96 -6.83
CA ARG A 199 26.67 43.03 -7.07
C ARG A 199 27.01 43.16 -8.54
N ALA A 200 26.39 42.35 -9.40
CA ALA A 200 26.62 42.43 -10.84
C ALA A 200 26.21 43.80 -11.42
N ARG A 201 25.12 44.40 -10.92
CA ARG A 201 24.71 45.76 -11.32
C ARG A 201 25.70 46.83 -10.86
N ALA A 202 26.20 46.73 -9.62
CA ALA A 202 27.19 47.66 -9.10
C ALA A 202 28.51 47.57 -9.88
N GLU A 203 28.99 46.34 -10.13
CA GLU A 203 30.17 46.11 -10.96
C GLU A 203 29.99 46.69 -12.37
N PHE A 204 28.83 46.46 -12.99
CA PHE A 204 28.52 47.00 -14.31
C PHE A 204 28.55 48.54 -14.35
N GLN A 205 27.96 49.22 -13.35
CA GLN A 205 27.99 50.68 -13.26
C GLN A 205 29.41 51.22 -13.08
N ASP A 206 30.24 50.54 -12.29
CA ASP A 206 31.65 50.94 -12.11
C ASP A 206 32.47 50.74 -13.38
N TRP A 207 32.12 49.76 -14.21
CA TRP A 207 32.69 49.58 -15.55
C TRP A 207 32.26 50.67 -16.51
N GLU A 208 30.97 51.02 -16.55
CA GLU A 208 30.46 52.12 -17.41
C GLU A 208 31.17 53.44 -17.11
N LYS A 209 31.34 53.80 -15.83
CA LYS A 209 32.06 55.03 -15.44
C LYS A 209 33.51 55.04 -15.91
N LYS A 210 34.21 53.92 -15.77
CA LYS A 210 35.60 53.79 -16.24
C LYS A 210 35.70 53.88 -17.76
N GLU A 211 34.74 53.33 -18.47
CA GLU A 211 34.66 53.44 -19.93
C GLU A 211 34.40 54.89 -20.37
N GLU A 212 33.48 55.59 -19.72
CA GLU A 212 33.23 57.02 -19.95
C GLU A 212 34.47 57.88 -19.68
N GLU A 213 35.16 57.65 -18.55
CA GLU A 213 36.42 58.33 -18.20
C GLU A 213 37.50 58.06 -19.27
N PHE A 214 37.65 56.81 -19.70
CA PHE A 214 38.58 56.45 -20.75
C PHE A 214 38.26 57.15 -22.08
N HIS A 215 36.98 57.20 -22.48
CA HIS A 215 36.56 57.91 -23.68
C HIS A 215 36.77 59.42 -23.59
N PHE A 216 36.55 60.01 -22.41
CA PHE A 216 36.81 61.42 -22.15
C PHE A 216 38.30 61.74 -22.28
N ASP A 217 39.17 60.95 -21.65
CA ASP A 217 40.62 61.13 -21.72
C ASP A 217 41.15 60.90 -23.14
N GLN A 218 40.64 59.89 -23.85
CA GLN A 218 40.95 59.68 -25.26
C GLN A 218 40.54 60.88 -26.12
N SER A 219 39.36 61.46 -25.89
CA SER A 219 38.88 62.63 -26.65
C SER A 219 39.75 63.86 -26.37
N LYS A 220 40.16 64.07 -25.12
CA LYS A 220 41.08 65.14 -24.71
C LYS A 220 42.44 64.98 -25.37
N PHE A 221 43.03 63.78 -25.27
CA PHE A 221 44.34 63.48 -25.87
C PHE A 221 44.33 63.64 -27.40
N ARG A 222 43.30 63.13 -28.08
CA ARG A 222 43.13 63.29 -29.54
C ARG A 222 42.99 64.76 -29.94
N SER A 223 42.29 65.56 -29.14
CA SER A 223 42.14 67.00 -29.40
C SER A 223 43.47 67.74 -29.20
N GLU A 224 44.23 67.40 -28.16
CA GLU A 224 45.55 67.98 -27.91
C GLU A 224 46.54 67.67 -29.04
N ILE A 225 46.60 66.42 -29.52
CA ILE A 225 47.40 66.04 -30.69
C ILE A 225 47.02 66.90 -31.89
N ARG A 226 45.72 67.04 -32.18
CA ARG A 226 45.23 67.81 -33.33
C ARG A 226 45.68 69.27 -33.27
N LEU A 227 45.58 69.92 -32.11
CA LEU A 227 46.02 71.31 -31.94
C LEU A 227 47.53 71.44 -32.10
N ARG A 228 48.31 70.48 -31.59
CA ARG A 228 49.76 70.45 -31.73
C ARG A 228 50.20 70.25 -33.19
N GLU A 229 49.56 69.33 -33.90
CA GLU A 229 49.80 69.09 -35.34
C GLU A 229 49.40 70.30 -36.20
N GLN A 230 48.24 70.92 -35.95
CA GLN A 230 47.82 72.14 -36.64
C GLN A 230 48.80 73.30 -36.42
N ASN A 231 49.32 73.46 -35.19
CA ASN A 231 50.34 74.45 -34.91
C ASN A 231 51.65 74.13 -35.63
N LEU A 232 52.10 72.87 -35.64
CA LEU A 232 53.32 72.46 -36.36
C LEU A 232 53.23 72.69 -37.87
N LEU A 233 52.06 72.48 -38.47
CA LEU A 233 51.82 72.72 -39.90
C LEU A 233 51.69 74.21 -40.28
N MET A 234 51.43 75.11 -39.32
CA MET A 234 51.45 76.56 -39.55
C MET A 234 52.85 77.18 -39.50
N PHE A 235 53.84 76.49 -38.90
CA PHE A 235 55.21 76.98 -38.75
C PHE A 235 56.21 76.31 -39.71
N SER A 236 55.72 75.50 -40.67
CA SER A 236 56.48 74.89 -41.77
C SER A 236 56.08 75.50 -43.11
#